data_AF-A0A7V5UL36-F1
#
_entry.id   AF-A0A7V5UL36-F1
#
_cell.length_a   1.000
_cell.length_b   1.000
_cell.length_c   1.000
_cell.angle_alpha   90.00
_cell.angle_beta   90.00
_cell.angle_gamma   90.00
#
_symmetry.space_group_name_H-M   'P 1'
#
loop_
_entity.id
_entity.type
_entity.pdbx_description
1 polymer ?
#
loop_
_entity_poly.entity_id
_entity_poly.type
_entity_poly.pdbx_seq_one_letter_code
_entity_poly.pdbx_strand_id
1 'polypeptide(L)'
;MNIRQFLQHHGIHRNPFAEEDAQTDPVFKEGCIADTFHPAWDKVYGDPREPSTAIVFGRKGSGKTAMRLQVARHLEQFNREHPDDRVYVITYDDFNPFLDRFRGALGYRRRSPEKLLQRWRLWDHIDAILSLGVTRLIDAVTGEKLESVAVPPHRLETLPRHLARDLLLLAICYDQSTAQPVTTRWHKLRR
;
A
#
# COMPACT_ATOMS: atom_id res chain seq x y z
N MET A 1 -19.41 31.20 19.67
CA MET A 1 -20.17 29.95 19.90
C MET A 1 -19.18 28.87 20.33
N ASN A 2 -19.36 28.24 21.49
CA ASN A 2 -18.45 27.20 21.96
C ASN A 2 -18.72 25.89 21.19
N ILE A 3 -17.71 25.37 20.46
CA ILE A 3 -17.84 24.16 19.65
C ILE A 3 -18.36 22.96 20.47
N ARG A 4 -18.03 22.86 21.76
CA ARG A 4 -18.52 21.80 22.64
C ARG A 4 -20.03 21.87 22.86
N GLN A 5 -20.58 23.07 23.06
CA GLN A 5 -22.02 23.27 23.26
C GLN A 5 -22.79 22.96 21.96
N PHE A 6 -22.24 23.35 20.81
CA PHE A 6 -22.81 23.01 19.51
C PHE A 6 -22.84 21.49 19.28
N LEU A 7 -21.72 20.81 19.48
CA LEU A 7 -21.64 19.35 19.32
C LEU A 7 -22.56 18.62 20.31
N GLN A 8 -22.60 19.06 21.56
CA GLN A 8 -23.49 18.49 22.58
C GLN A 8 -24.97 18.67 22.23
N HIS A 9 -25.36 19.82 21.69
CA HIS A 9 -26.73 20.05 21.22
C HIS A 9 -27.15 19.06 20.12
N HIS A 10 -26.21 18.69 19.25
CA HIS A 10 -26.44 17.72 18.18
C HIS A 10 -26.18 16.26 18.58
N GLY A 11 -25.97 15.97 19.88
CA GLY A 11 -25.68 14.61 20.36
C GLY A 11 -24.33 14.05 19.92
N ILE A 12 -23.41 14.91 19.48
CA ILE A 12 -22.09 14.51 18.99
C ILE A 12 -21.12 14.46 20.19
N HIS A 13 -20.75 13.24 20.59
CA HIS A 13 -19.92 13.00 21.77
C HIS A 13 -18.41 13.17 21.55
N ARG A 14 -17.94 13.13 20.29
CA ARG A 14 -16.54 13.36 19.92
C ARG A 14 -16.43 14.44 18.86
N ASN A 15 -15.42 15.30 18.94
CA ASN A 15 -15.20 16.34 17.96
C ASN A 15 -14.65 15.75 16.64
N PRO A 16 -15.41 15.76 15.53
CA PRO A 16 -14.96 15.22 14.25
C PRO A 16 -13.98 16.16 13.53
N PHE A 17 -13.74 17.36 14.06
CA PHE A 17 -12.83 18.36 13.48
C PHE A 17 -11.54 18.53 14.29
N ALA A 18 -11.23 17.57 15.18
CA ALA A 18 -10.06 17.65 16.05
C ALA A 18 -8.75 17.40 15.30
N GLU A 19 -8.78 16.55 14.28
CA GLU A 19 -7.61 16.10 13.52
C GLU A 19 -7.76 16.48 12.05
N GLU A 20 -6.69 17.00 11.44
CA GLU A 20 -6.68 17.31 9.99
C GLU A 20 -6.27 16.11 9.14
N ASP A 21 -5.53 15.15 9.72
CA ASP A 21 -5.01 13.99 9.00
C ASP A 21 -5.89 12.75 9.25
N ALA A 22 -6.39 12.17 8.15
CA ALA A 22 -7.15 10.93 8.19
C ALA A 22 -6.36 9.75 8.77
N GLN A 23 -5.02 9.78 8.72
CA GLN A 23 -4.17 8.78 9.35
C GLN A 23 -4.12 8.88 10.86
N THR A 24 -4.52 10.00 11.47
CA THR A 24 -4.52 10.18 12.93
C THR A 24 -5.92 10.37 13.50
N ASP A 25 -6.89 10.73 12.67
CA ASP A 25 -8.29 10.95 13.08
C ASP A 25 -8.97 9.66 13.58
N PRO A 26 -9.30 9.57 14.88
CA PRO A 26 -9.99 8.41 15.45
C PRO A 26 -11.45 8.31 15.00
N VAL A 27 -12.14 9.44 14.78
CA VAL A 27 -13.54 9.44 14.31
C VAL A 27 -13.60 8.86 12.91
N PHE A 28 -12.65 9.25 12.06
CA PHE A 28 -12.52 8.67 10.73
C PHE A 28 -12.24 7.17 10.78
N LYS A 29 -11.23 6.74 11.55
CA LYS A 29 -10.80 5.34 11.60
C LYS A 29 -11.81 4.38 12.22
N GLU A 30 -12.56 4.83 13.23
CA GLU A 30 -13.51 3.98 13.95
C GLU A 30 -14.85 3.84 13.21
N GLY A 31 -15.32 4.89 12.54
CA GLY A 31 -16.64 4.89 11.89
C GLY A 31 -16.60 5.25 10.41
N CYS A 32 -16.18 6.48 10.07
CA CYS A 32 -16.37 7.03 8.72
C CYS A 32 -15.68 6.21 7.62
N ILE A 33 -14.57 5.54 7.93
CA ILE A 33 -13.84 4.69 6.97
C ILE A 33 -14.69 3.52 6.45
N ALA A 34 -15.73 3.10 7.16
CA ALA A 34 -16.62 2.01 6.78
C ALA A 34 -17.92 2.51 6.14
N ASP A 35 -18.48 3.62 6.60
CA ASP A 35 -19.88 3.99 6.27
C ASP A 35 -20.05 5.34 5.57
N THR A 36 -19.00 6.18 5.51
CA THR A 36 -19.11 7.55 5.00
C THR A 36 -18.27 7.74 3.74
N PHE A 37 -18.93 7.79 2.58
CA PHE A 37 -18.25 7.82 1.29
C PHE A 37 -18.31 9.16 0.57
N HIS A 38 -17.29 9.42 -0.24
CA HIS A 38 -17.32 10.52 -1.19
C HIS A 38 -18.40 10.24 -2.27
N PRO A 39 -19.11 11.24 -2.82
CA PRO A 39 -20.14 11.01 -3.84
C PRO A 39 -19.67 10.28 -5.10
N ALA A 40 -18.37 10.38 -5.41
CA ALA A 40 -17.73 9.67 -6.53
C ALA A 40 -17.09 8.33 -6.13
N TRP A 41 -17.43 7.78 -4.96
CA TRP A 41 -16.81 6.57 -4.42
C TRP A 41 -16.87 5.39 -5.39
N ASP A 42 -18.04 5.10 -5.94
CA ASP A 42 -18.23 3.97 -6.86
C ASP A 42 -17.32 4.08 -8.10
N LYS A 43 -17.01 5.30 -8.54
CA LYS A 43 -16.08 5.54 -9.65
C LYS A 43 -14.61 5.31 -9.26
N VAL A 44 -14.25 5.57 -8.00
CA VAL A 44 -12.87 5.43 -7.52
C VAL A 44 -12.58 4.01 -7.04
N TYR A 45 -13.51 3.42 -6.29
CA TYR A 45 -13.39 2.05 -5.80
C TYR A 45 -13.65 1.03 -6.92
N GLY A 46 -14.72 1.23 -7.70
CA GLY A 46 -15.09 0.33 -8.79
C GLY A 46 -15.42 -1.08 -8.32
N ASP A 47 -15.12 -2.06 -9.18
CA ASP A 47 -15.20 -3.48 -8.87
C ASP A 47 -13.78 -4.04 -8.66
N PRO A 48 -13.46 -4.63 -7.49
CA PRO A 48 -12.19 -5.31 -7.25
C PRO A 48 -11.83 -6.41 -8.28
N ARG A 49 -12.82 -7.02 -8.93
CA ARG A 49 -12.65 -8.05 -9.97
C ARG A 49 -12.37 -7.46 -11.34
N GLU A 50 -12.77 -6.22 -11.57
CA GLU A 50 -12.57 -5.47 -12.82
C GLU A 50 -11.81 -4.17 -12.53
N PRO A 51 -10.50 -4.26 -12.21
CA PRO A 51 -9.73 -3.10 -11.78
C PRO A 51 -9.67 -2.04 -12.88
N SER A 52 -9.94 -0.80 -12.50
CA SER A 52 -9.89 0.36 -13.39
C SER A 52 -9.00 1.47 -12.81
N THR A 53 -8.52 2.36 -13.67
CA THR A 53 -7.67 3.47 -13.24
C THR A 53 -8.51 4.66 -12.80
N ALA A 54 -8.34 5.10 -11.55
CA ALA A 54 -8.93 6.32 -11.02
C ALA A 54 -7.84 7.35 -10.65
N ILE A 55 -8.03 8.60 -11.08
CA ILE A 55 -7.15 9.72 -10.73
C ILE A 55 -7.95 10.73 -9.91
N VAL A 56 -7.52 11.00 -8.69
CA VAL A 56 -8.23 11.87 -7.74
C VAL A 56 -7.42 13.13 -7.47
N PHE A 57 -7.93 14.27 -7.93
CA PHE A 57 -7.38 15.59 -7.62
C PHE A 57 -8.15 16.25 -6.49
N GLY A 58 -7.46 17.05 -5.68
CA GLY A 58 -8.11 17.81 -4.63
C GLY A 58 -7.13 18.65 -3.82
N ARG A 59 -7.61 19.68 -3.13
CA ARG A 59 -6.79 20.55 -2.27
C ARG A 59 -6.33 19.80 -1.00
N LYS A 60 -5.39 20.35 -0.23
CA LYS A 60 -5.06 19.83 1.11
C LYS A 60 -6.37 19.76 1.94
N GLY A 61 -6.59 18.65 2.66
CA GLY A 61 -7.81 18.44 3.45
C GLY A 61 -9.05 17.96 2.67
N SER A 62 -8.98 17.78 1.34
CA SER A 62 -10.13 17.28 0.53
C SER A 62 -10.47 15.79 0.71
N GLY A 63 -9.79 15.07 1.62
CA GLY A 63 -10.09 13.66 1.87
C GLY A 63 -9.41 12.66 0.92
N LYS A 64 -8.40 13.05 0.13
CA LYS A 64 -7.64 12.10 -0.72
C LYS A 64 -7.03 10.94 0.08
N THR A 65 -6.40 11.27 1.21
CA THR A 65 -5.81 10.27 2.12
C THR A 65 -6.89 9.38 2.73
N ALA A 66 -8.02 9.97 3.15
CA ALA A 66 -9.17 9.23 3.65
C ALA A 66 -9.68 8.22 2.61
N MET A 67 -9.91 8.67 1.38
CA MET A 67 -10.37 7.82 0.28
C MET A 67 -9.42 6.65 0.01
N ARG A 68 -8.09 6.89 0.00
CA ARG A 68 -7.09 5.82 -0.15
C ARG A 68 -7.18 4.78 0.98
N LEU A 69 -7.32 5.24 2.22
CA LEU A 69 -7.46 4.36 3.38
C LEU A 69 -8.76 3.54 3.31
N GLN A 70 -9.85 4.17 2.86
CA GLN A 70 -11.12 3.48 2.60
C GLN A 70 -10.96 2.39 1.55
N VAL A 71 -10.29 2.68 0.42
CA VAL A 71 -10.08 1.70 -0.67
C VAL A 71 -9.31 0.50 -0.13
N ALA A 72 -8.21 0.74 0.59
CA ALA A 72 -7.42 -0.33 1.20
C ALA A 72 -8.26 -1.21 2.14
N ARG A 73 -9.03 -0.60 3.05
CA ARG A 73 -9.90 -1.33 3.99
C ARG A 73 -10.97 -2.17 3.29
N HIS A 74 -11.60 -1.64 2.25
CA HIS A 74 -12.62 -2.36 1.49
C HIS A 74 -12.03 -3.50 0.67
N LEU A 75 -10.83 -3.34 0.12
CA LEU A 75 -10.11 -4.43 -0.55
C LEU A 75 -9.68 -5.52 0.43
N GLU A 76 -9.30 -5.16 1.66
CA GLU A 76 -9.06 -6.15 2.72
C GLU A 76 -10.32 -6.91 3.10
N GLN A 77 -11.47 -6.24 3.18
CA GLN A 77 -12.76 -6.91 3.41
C GLN A 77 -13.12 -7.83 2.26
N PHE A 78 -13.02 -7.34 1.02
CA PHE A 78 -13.25 -8.14 -0.18
C PHE A 78 -12.38 -9.40 -0.18
N ASN A 79 -11.09 -9.28 0.17
CA ASN A 79 -10.17 -10.42 0.25
C ASN A 79 -10.52 -11.44 1.33
N ARG A 80 -11.17 -11.03 2.42
CA ARG A 80 -11.66 -11.94 3.47
C ARG A 80 -12.89 -12.72 3.00
N GLU A 81 -13.78 -12.04 2.27
CA GLU A 81 -15.02 -12.62 1.72
C GLU A 81 -14.75 -13.48 0.48
N HIS A 82 -13.67 -13.22 -0.24
CA HIS A 82 -13.27 -13.89 -1.48
C HIS A 82 -11.87 -14.51 -1.34
N PRO A 83 -11.72 -15.60 -0.56
CA PRO A 83 -10.40 -16.20 -0.31
C PRO A 83 -9.72 -16.71 -1.59
N ASP A 84 -10.51 -17.06 -2.59
CA ASP A 84 -10.00 -17.60 -3.85
C ASP A 84 -9.63 -16.55 -4.89
N ASP A 85 -10.28 -15.39 -4.86
CA ASP A 85 -10.18 -14.31 -5.85
C ASP A 85 -9.70 -13.00 -5.21
N ARG A 86 -8.57 -13.08 -4.51
CA ARG A 86 -8.03 -11.94 -3.75
C ARG A 86 -7.32 -10.92 -4.65
N VAL A 87 -7.45 -9.65 -4.29
CA VAL A 87 -6.71 -8.52 -4.86
C VAL A 87 -5.41 -8.29 -4.11
N TYR A 88 -4.31 -8.19 -4.87
CA TYR A 88 -3.01 -7.86 -4.32
C TYR A 88 -2.76 -6.35 -4.32
N VAL A 89 -2.81 -5.74 -3.13
CA VAL A 89 -2.71 -4.28 -2.98
C VAL A 89 -1.27 -3.85 -2.69
N ILE A 90 -0.71 -3.01 -3.57
CA ILE A 90 0.59 -2.38 -3.39
C ILE A 90 0.39 -0.89 -3.08
N THR A 91 0.76 -0.47 -1.87
CA THR A 91 0.69 0.93 -1.46
C THR A 91 2.01 1.61 -1.78
N TYR A 92 1.97 2.63 -2.64
CA TYR A 92 3.11 3.48 -2.96
C TYR A 92 2.77 4.93 -2.60
N ASP A 93 2.89 5.27 -1.31
CA ASP A 93 2.51 6.57 -0.74
C ASP A 93 3.69 7.32 -0.08
N ASP A 94 4.71 6.61 0.44
CA ASP A 94 5.98 7.21 0.89
C ASP A 94 7.07 7.09 -0.18
N PHE A 95 7.45 8.24 -0.73
CA PHE A 95 8.45 8.32 -1.78
C PHE A 95 9.89 8.44 -1.25
N ASN A 96 10.07 8.90 -0.01
CA ASN A 96 11.38 9.29 0.51
C ASN A 96 12.40 8.14 0.54
N PRO A 97 12.06 6.91 0.99
CA PRO A 97 13.02 5.80 1.04
C PRO A 97 13.63 5.48 -0.33
N PHE A 98 12.83 5.57 -1.40
CA PHE A 98 13.28 5.30 -2.77
C PHE A 98 14.20 6.39 -3.29
N LEU A 99 13.87 7.65 -3.01
CA LEU A 99 14.74 8.79 -3.33
C LEU A 99 16.08 8.69 -2.60
N ASP A 100 16.06 8.32 -1.31
CA ASP A 100 17.28 8.16 -0.51
C ASP A 100 18.18 7.05 -1.04
N ARG A 101 17.61 5.91 -1.41
CA ARG A 101 18.35 4.79 -2.01
C ARG A 101 18.95 5.17 -3.36
N PHE A 102 18.17 5.83 -4.22
CA PHE A 102 18.63 6.30 -5.53
C PHE A 102 19.70 7.38 -5.40
N ARG A 103 19.58 8.28 -4.41
CA ARG A 103 20.64 9.23 -4.04
C ARG A 103 21.91 8.50 -3.59
N GLY A 104 21.78 7.41 -2.85
CA GLY A 104 22.91 6.58 -2.43
C GLY A 104 23.66 5.96 -3.61
N ALA A 105 22.92 5.49 -4.63
CA ALA A 105 23.50 4.93 -5.86
C ALA A 105 24.14 6.01 -6.75
N LEU A 106 23.63 7.25 -6.73
CA LEU A 106 24.23 8.38 -7.41
C LEU A 106 25.40 8.94 -6.57
N GLY A 107 26.64 8.62 -6.96
CA GLY A 107 27.85 9.01 -6.24
C GLY A 107 27.91 10.47 -5.73
N TYR A 108 28.75 10.70 -4.71
CA TYR A 108 28.79 11.88 -3.82
C TYR A 108 28.64 13.27 -4.49
N ARG A 109 29.11 13.42 -5.74
CA ARG A 109 29.07 14.68 -6.51
C ARG A 109 27.69 15.06 -7.09
N ARG A 110 26.66 14.21 -6.93
CA ARG A 110 25.33 14.40 -7.58
C ARG A 110 24.14 14.38 -6.60
N ARG A 111 24.37 14.83 -5.36
CA ARG A 111 23.41 14.73 -4.24
C ARG A 111 22.34 15.83 -4.14
N SER A 112 22.29 16.81 -5.05
CA SER A 112 21.27 17.86 -4.94
C SER A 112 19.87 17.28 -5.27
N PRO A 113 18.86 17.49 -4.42
CA PRO A 113 17.51 16.92 -4.58
C PRO A 113 16.88 17.25 -5.95
N GLU A 114 17.10 18.46 -6.45
CA GLU A 114 16.50 18.94 -7.71
C GLU A 114 17.02 18.14 -8.91
N LYS A 115 18.34 17.86 -8.93
CA LYS A 115 18.97 17.07 -10.01
C LYS A 115 18.57 15.60 -9.94
N LEU A 116 18.25 15.12 -8.74
CA LEU A 116 17.77 13.77 -8.52
C LEU A 116 16.35 13.63 -9.08
N LEU A 117 15.44 14.54 -8.73
CA LEU A 117 14.07 14.55 -9.25
C LEU A 117 14.01 14.70 -10.78
N GLN A 118 14.89 15.49 -11.39
CA GLN A 118 14.98 15.61 -12.85
C GLN A 118 15.39 14.30 -13.55
N ARG A 119 16.10 13.42 -12.84
CA ARG A 119 16.58 12.15 -13.37
C ARG A 119 15.64 10.99 -13.08
N TRP A 120 14.80 11.12 -12.06
CA TRP A 120 13.80 10.14 -11.73
C TRP A 120 12.78 10.00 -12.86
N ARG A 121 12.62 8.79 -13.38
CA ARG A 121 11.74 8.47 -14.51
C ARG A 121 10.62 7.55 -14.08
N LEU A 122 9.71 7.30 -15.02
CA LEU A 122 8.58 6.40 -14.83
C LEU A 122 9.04 4.99 -14.44
N TRP A 123 10.10 4.45 -15.07
CA TRP A 123 10.60 3.13 -14.73
C TRP A 123 11.10 3.05 -13.28
N ASP A 124 11.66 4.12 -12.72
CA ASP A 124 12.11 4.13 -11.32
C ASP A 124 10.91 4.02 -10.36
N HIS A 125 9.75 4.59 -10.73
CA HIS A 125 8.49 4.37 -9.99
C HIS A 125 8.01 2.92 -10.11
N ILE A 126 8.10 2.32 -11.29
CA ILE A 126 7.73 0.92 -11.49
C ILE A 126 8.65 0.01 -10.66
N ASP A 127 9.95 0.29 -10.64
CA ASP A 127 10.92 -0.45 -9.83
C ASP A 127 10.61 -0.32 -8.33
N ALA A 128 10.19 0.86 -7.86
CA ALA A 128 9.75 1.04 -6.47
C ALA A 128 8.50 0.20 -6.15
N ILE A 129 7.49 0.21 -7.02
CA ILE A 129 6.25 -0.58 -6.86
C ILE A 129 6.57 -2.08 -6.87
N LEU A 130 7.41 -2.54 -7.79
CA LEU A 130 7.84 -3.94 -7.86
C LEU A 130 8.65 -4.34 -6.63
N SER A 131 9.54 -3.47 -6.15
CA SER A 131 10.31 -3.69 -4.92
C SER A 131 9.40 -3.91 -3.71
N LEU A 132 8.39 -3.03 -3.55
CA LEU A 132 7.40 -3.15 -2.46
C LEU A 132 6.57 -4.42 -2.58
N GLY A 133 6.06 -4.69 -3.78
CA GLY A 133 5.22 -5.87 -4.04
C GLY A 133 5.99 -7.17 -3.84
N VAL A 134 7.12 -7.33 -4.52
CA VAL A 134 7.91 -8.56 -4.46
C VAL A 134 8.41 -8.84 -3.05
N THR A 135 8.91 -7.83 -2.32
CA THR A 135 9.36 -8.01 -0.94
C THR A 135 8.22 -8.50 -0.03
N ARG A 136 7.03 -7.87 -0.12
CA ARG A 136 5.85 -8.30 0.65
C ARG A 136 5.37 -9.68 0.26
N LEU A 137 5.42 -10.03 -1.03
CA LEU A 137 5.04 -11.34 -1.51
C LEU A 137 5.98 -12.42 -0.97
N ILE A 138 7.29 -12.17 -0.96
CA ILE A 138 8.27 -13.11 -0.42
C ILE A 138 8.12 -13.23 1.09
N ASP A 139 7.88 -12.13 1.81
CA ASP A 139 7.59 -12.18 3.25
C ASP A 139 6.39 -13.07 3.54
N ALA A 140 5.34 -13.00 2.71
CA ALA A 140 4.16 -13.84 2.82
C ALA A 140 4.44 -15.32 2.51
N VAL A 141 5.25 -15.61 1.48
CA VAL A 141 5.61 -16.98 1.07
C VAL A 141 6.54 -17.65 2.08
N THR A 142 7.49 -16.90 2.63
CA THR A 142 8.47 -17.40 3.61
C THR A 142 7.95 -17.39 5.05
N GLY A 143 6.75 -16.85 5.28
CA GLY A 143 6.08 -16.80 6.59
C GLY A 143 6.68 -15.80 7.58
N GLU A 144 7.39 -14.78 7.09
CA GLU A 144 8.15 -13.83 7.93
C GLU A 144 7.32 -12.63 8.42
N LYS A 145 6.18 -12.33 7.79
CA LYS A 145 5.20 -11.35 8.29
C LYS A 145 3.75 -11.78 8.02
N LEU A 146 3.02 -12.07 9.10
CA LEU A 146 1.57 -12.12 9.12
C LEU A 146 1.05 -10.69 9.27
N GLU A 147 0.11 -10.26 8.43
CA GLU A 147 -1.05 -9.44 8.87
C GLU A 147 -2.07 -9.19 7.76
N SER A 148 -1.72 -9.24 6.46
CA SER A 148 -2.71 -8.96 5.38
C SER A 148 -2.65 -9.85 4.14
N VAL A 149 -1.54 -10.54 3.87
CA VAL A 149 -1.40 -11.40 2.69
C VAL A 149 -0.82 -12.74 3.13
N ALA A 150 -1.67 -13.68 3.54
CA ALA A 150 -1.24 -15.07 3.72
C ALA A 150 -1.38 -15.78 2.37
N VAL A 151 -0.29 -16.29 1.80
CA VAL A 151 -0.37 -17.17 0.63
C VAL A 151 -0.64 -18.59 1.15
N PRO A 152 -1.76 -19.24 0.75
CA PRO A 152 -2.03 -20.59 1.19
C PRO A 152 -0.91 -21.53 0.72
N PRO A 153 -0.37 -22.40 1.59
CA PRO A 153 0.73 -23.30 1.22
C PRO A 153 0.41 -24.16 0.00
N HIS A 154 -0.83 -24.63 -0.12
CA HIS A 154 -1.28 -25.44 -1.25
C HIS A 154 -1.10 -24.74 -2.61
N ARG A 155 -1.25 -23.41 -2.67
CA ARG A 155 -1.08 -22.66 -3.94
C ARG A 155 0.38 -22.62 -4.39
N LEU A 156 1.32 -22.66 -3.45
CA LEU A 156 2.75 -22.70 -3.74
C LEU A 156 3.16 -24.08 -4.25
N GLU A 157 2.62 -25.15 -3.66
CA GLU A 157 2.88 -26.53 -4.09
C GLU A 157 2.33 -26.81 -5.49
N THR A 158 1.18 -26.22 -5.84
CA THR A 158 0.57 -26.36 -7.18
C THR A 158 1.11 -25.37 -8.20
N LEU A 159 2.07 -24.52 -7.85
CA LEU A 159 2.54 -23.44 -8.72
C LEU A 159 3.25 -24.03 -9.96
N PRO A 160 2.80 -23.71 -11.19
CA PRO A 160 3.47 -24.14 -12.40
C PRO A 160 4.95 -23.72 -12.43
N ARG A 161 5.82 -24.59 -12.94
CA ARG A 161 7.29 -24.38 -12.96
C ARG A 161 7.71 -23.04 -13.59
N HIS A 162 6.99 -22.57 -14.61
CA HIS A 162 7.29 -21.30 -15.25
C HIS A 162 6.99 -20.11 -14.32
N LEU A 163 5.86 -20.12 -13.61
CA LEU A 163 5.53 -19.10 -12.61
C LEU A 163 6.48 -19.13 -11.41
N ALA A 164 6.90 -20.32 -10.97
CA ALA A 164 7.91 -20.47 -9.93
C ALA A 164 9.25 -19.84 -10.35
N ARG A 165 9.69 -20.09 -11.59
CA ARG A 165 10.90 -19.45 -12.14
C ARG A 165 10.75 -17.92 -12.20
N ASP A 166 9.61 -17.43 -12.67
CA ASP A 166 9.40 -15.99 -12.82
C ASP A 166 9.33 -15.30 -11.44
N LEU A 167 8.75 -15.94 -10.43
CA LEU A 167 8.80 -15.50 -9.04
C LEU A 167 10.25 -15.42 -8.52
N LEU A 168 11.07 -16.43 -8.80
CA LEU A 168 12.49 -16.42 -8.43
C LEU A 168 13.28 -15.31 -9.13
N LEU A 169 12.98 -15.02 -10.39
CA LEU A 169 13.58 -13.89 -11.11
C LEU A 169 13.20 -12.56 -10.47
N LEU A 170 11.91 -12.37 -10.16
CA LEU A 170 11.43 -11.18 -9.46
C LEU A 170 12.13 -11.04 -8.10
N ALA A 171 12.26 -12.14 -7.34
CA ALA A 171 12.92 -12.14 -6.04
C ALA A 171 14.39 -11.67 -6.11
N ILE A 172 15.16 -12.13 -7.09
CA ILE A 172 16.56 -11.68 -7.27
C ILE A 172 16.62 -10.18 -7.57
N CYS A 173 15.72 -9.68 -8.39
CA CYS A 173 15.77 -8.29 -8.86
C CYS A 173 15.22 -7.28 -7.83
N TYR A 174 14.17 -7.66 -7.10
CA TYR A 174 13.32 -6.70 -6.39
C TYR A 174 13.17 -6.95 -4.88
N ASP A 175 13.52 -8.13 -4.34
CA ASP A 175 13.48 -8.35 -2.88
C ASP A 175 14.47 -7.44 -2.16
N GLN A 176 13.96 -6.62 -1.24
CA GLN A 176 14.74 -5.63 -0.49
C GLN A 176 14.53 -5.76 1.02
N SER A 177 14.11 -6.94 1.48
CA SER A 177 13.94 -7.19 2.91
C SER A 177 15.23 -6.93 3.69
N THR A 178 15.11 -6.19 4.78
CA THR A 178 16.18 -5.95 5.75
C THR A 178 16.13 -6.93 6.92
N ALA A 179 15.11 -7.79 6.98
CA ALA A 179 14.88 -8.69 8.11
C ALA A 179 15.85 -9.88 8.13
N GLN A 180 16.30 -10.35 6.96
CA GLN A 180 17.22 -11.48 6.83
C GLN A 180 18.17 -11.31 5.64
N PRO A 181 19.34 -11.98 5.65
CA PRO A 181 20.21 -12.02 4.49
C PRO A 181 19.51 -12.59 3.25
N VAL A 182 19.78 -11.99 2.08
CA VAL A 182 19.22 -12.40 0.78
C VAL A 182 19.45 -13.88 0.50
N THR A 183 20.61 -14.42 0.86
CA THR A 183 20.95 -15.84 0.66
C THR A 183 20.03 -16.77 1.45
N THR A 184 19.73 -16.43 2.70
CA THR A 184 18.84 -17.22 3.56
C THR A 184 17.42 -17.25 3.00
N ARG A 185 16.90 -16.09 2.60
CA ARG A 185 15.55 -15.97 2.00
C ARG A 185 15.46 -16.70 0.68
N TRP A 186 16.49 -16.57 -0.17
CA TRP A 186 16.62 -17.28 -1.43
C TRP A 186 16.59 -18.80 -1.24
N HIS A 187 17.30 -19.33 -0.25
CA HIS A 187 17.29 -20.76 0.04
C HIS A 187 15.95 -21.27 0.54
N LYS A 188 15.17 -20.45 1.25
CA LYS A 188 13.78 -20.79 1.64
C LYS A 188 12.86 -20.80 0.43
N LEU A 189 12.98 -19.83 -0.47
CA LEU A 189 12.15 -19.70 -1.68
C LEU A 189 12.40 -20.79 -2.72
N ARG A 190 13.62 -21.30 -2.83
CA ARG A 190 13.99 -22.31 -3.84
C ARG A 190 13.55 -23.74 -3.49
N ARG A 191 13.12 -23.98 -2.25
CA ARG A 191 12.66 -25.30 -1.80
C ARG A 191 11.22 -25.50 -2.20
#